data_AF-A0A535HML1-F1
#
_entry.id   AF-A0A535HML1-F1
#
_cell.length_a   1.000
_cell.length_b   1.000
_cell.length_c   1.000
_cell.angle_alpha   90.00
_cell.angle_beta   90.00
_cell.angle_gamma   90.00
#
_symmetry.space_group_name_H-M   'P 1'
#
loop_
_entity.id
_entity.type
_entity.pdbx_description
1 polymer ?
#
loop_
_entity_poly.entity_id
_entity_poly.type
_entity_poly.pdbx_seq_one_letter_code
_entity_poly.pdbx_strand_id
1 'polypeptide(L)'
;MTLRLLLEERTAQNFQAAWYYSLLGFGVAVLVLAGAVLVQLLLRPMWRSGDRALAVIVAAVTVTAVIFLGAILVTVAVTLLPSAAGRGG
;
A
#
# COMPACT_ATOMS: atom_id res chain seq x y z
N MET A 1 14.73 11.64 -36.24
CA MET A 1 14.19 12.51 -35.17
C MET A 1 13.14 11.79 -34.32
N THR A 2 12.28 10.98 -34.92
CA THR A 2 11.27 10.14 -34.24
C THR A 2 11.81 9.13 -33.22
N LEU A 3 12.98 8.54 -33.47
CA LEU A 3 13.55 7.49 -32.59
C LEU A 3 13.97 8.03 -31.21
N ARG A 4 14.45 9.27 -31.15
CA ARG A 4 14.82 9.94 -29.88
C ARG A 4 13.59 10.26 -29.03
N LEU A 5 12.53 10.74 -29.66
CA LEU A 5 11.25 11.01 -28.99
C LEU A 5 10.65 9.74 -28.38
N LEU A 6 10.66 8.63 -29.12
CA LEU A 6 10.16 7.35 -28.60
C LEU A 6 11.00 6.82 -27.43
N LEU A 7 12.32 7.05 -27.44
CA LEU A 7 13.20 6.71 -26.34
C LEU A 7 12.85 7.55 -25.10
N GLU A 8 12.80 8.88 -25.24
CA GLU A 8 12.48 9.80 -24.15
C GLU A 8 11.09 9.50 -23.54
N GLU A 9 10.10 9.16 -24.37
CA GLU A 9 8.77 8.74 -23.91
C GLU A 9 8.78 7.45 -23.10
N ARG A 10 9.54 6.42 -23.54
CA ARG A 10 9.68 5.17 -22.77
C ARG A 10 10.39 5.40 -21.45
N THR A 11 11.43 6.20 -21.40
CA THR A 11 12.16 6.46 -20.14
C THR A 11 11.25 7.17 -19.13
N ALA A 12 10.45 8.13 -19.59
CA ALA A 12 9.47 8.81 -18.74
C ALA A 12 8.40 7.86 -18.19
N GLN A 13 7.83 6.98 -19.04
CA GLN A 13 6.87 5.97 -18.60
C GLN A 13 7.48 4.97 -17.61
N ASN A 14 8.70 4.50 -17.86
CA ASN A 14 9.40 3.58 -16.96
C ASN A 14 9.70 4.22 -15.60
N PHE A 15 10.11 5.49 -15.60
CA PHE A 15 10.32 6.23 -14.36
C PHE A 15 9.01 6.43 -13.58
N GLN A 16 7.93 6.79 -14.26
CA GLN A 16 6.61 6.96 -13.64
C GLN A 16 6.09 5.66 -13.03
N ALA A 17 6.26 4.53 -13.73
CA ALA A 17 5.91 3.21 -13.20
C ALA A 17 6.78 2.84 -11.98
N ALA A 18 8.11 3.04 -12.06
CA ALA A 18 9.02 2.73 -10.96
C ALA A 18 8.70 3.57 -9.70
N TRP A 19 8.43 4.87 -9.87
CA TRP A 19 8.02 5.77 -8.80
C TRP A 19 6.70 5.31 -8.16
N TYR A 20 5.73 4.94 -8.98
CA TYR A 20 4.42 4.49 -8.53
C TYR A 20 4.49 3.19 -7.71
N TYR A 21 5.19 2.17 -8.23
CA TYR A 21 5.37 0.90 -7.52
C TYR A 21 6.21 1.06 -6.25
N SER A 22 7.15 2.00 -6.21
CA SER A 22 7.93 2.30 -5.01
C SER A 22 7.05 2.88 -3.90
N LEU A 23 6.13 3.79 -4.23
CA LEU A 23 5.16 4.35 -3.27
C LEU A 23 4.19 3.28 -2.76
N LEU A 24 3.68 2.41 -3.65
CA LEU A 24 2.85 1.28 -3.24
C LEU A 24 3.60 0.32 -2.32
N GLY A 25 4.83 -0.05 -2.69
CA GLY A 25 5.70 -0.90 -1.87
C GLY A 25 5.98 -0.30 -0.50
N PHE A 26 6.24 1.02 -0.45
CA PHE A 26 6.39 1.75 0.81
C PHE A 26 5.11 1.73 1.66
N GLY A 27 3.94 1.97 1.06
CA GLY A 27 2.65 1.90 1.75
C GLY A 27 2.39 0.52 2.36
N VAL A 28 2.68 -0.55 1.61
CA VAL A 28 2.59 -1.93 2.10
C VAL A 28 3.59 -2.19 3.23
N ALA A 29 4.83 -1.72 3.11
CA ALA A 29 5.84 -1.87 4.16
C ALA A 29 5.44 -1.17 5.46
N VAL A 30 4.90 0.05 5.37
CA VAL A 30 4.37 0.78 6.54
C VAL A 30 3.22 0.02 7.18
N LEU A 31 2.30 -0.55 6.40
CA LEU A 31 1.21 -1.38 6.91
C LEU A 31 1.71 -2.61 7.67
N VAL A 32 2.69 -3.32 7.12
CA VAL A 32 3.29 -4.50 7.76
C VAL A 32 3.98 -4.12 9.07
N LEU A 33 4.77 -3.03 9.07
CA LEU A 33 5.46 -2.56 10.26
C LEU A 33 4.49 -2.09 11.34
N ALA A 34 3.47 -1.29 10.98
CA ALA A 34 2.45 -0.84 11.91
C ALA A 34 1.69 -2.01 12.52
N GLY A 35 1.30 -3.01 11.70
CA GLY A 35 0.68 -4.24 12.19
C GLY A 35 1.58 -5.00 13.16
N ALA A 36 2.85 -5.18 12.84
CA ALA A 36 3.81 -5.87 13.70
C ALA A 36 4.01 -5.13 15.05
N VAL A 37 4.12 -3.81 15.02
CA VAL A 37 4.26 -2.97 16.22
C VAL A 37 3.00 -3.06 17.10
N LEU A 38 1.80 -2.95 16.51
CA LEU A 38 0.53 -3.06 17.25
C LEU A 38 0.38 -4.45 17.89
N VAL A 39 0.75 -5.51 17.17
CA VAL A 39 0.71 -6.88 17.72
C VAL A 39 1.64 -7.01 18.92
N GLN A 40 2.87 -6.50 18.83
CA GLN A 40 3.85 -6.62 19.90
C GLN A 40 3.55 -5.73 21.12
N LEU A 41 3.12 -4.49 20.90
CA LEU A 41 2.91 -3.50 21.96
C LEU A 41 1.53 -3.59 22.62
N LEU A 42 0.47 -3.95 21.89
CA LEU A 42 -0.89 -3.90 22.42
C LEU A 42 -1.49 -5.28 22.60
N LEU A 43 -1.45 -6.13 21.56
CA LEU A 43 -2.05 -7.45 21.66
C LEU A 43 -1.27 -8.37 22.60
N ARG A 44 0.05 -8.46 22.45
CA ARG A 44 0.85 -9.43 23.22
C ARG A 44 0.75 -9.24 24.74
N PRO A 45 0.73 -8.01 25.30
CA PRO A 45 0.46 -7.82 26.72
C PRO A 45 -0.99 -8.12 27.11
N MET A 46 -1.99 -7.71 26.32
CA MET A 46 -3.42 -7.95 26.61
C MET A 46 -3.76 -9.45 26.64
N TRP A 47 -3.13 -10.23 25.76
CA TRP A 47 -3.26 -11.69 25.77
C TRP A 47 -2.64 -12.33 27.02
N ARG A 48 -1.60 -11.72 27.59
CA ARG A 48 -0.98 -12.15 28.85
C ARG A 48 -1.73 -11.69 30.08
N SER A 49 -2.38 -10.53 30.06
CA SER A 49 -3.19 -10.02 31.17
C SER A 49 -4.53 -10.74 31.31
N GLY A 50 -4.98 -11.45 30.28
CA GLY A 50 -6.25 -12.18 30.28
C GLY A 50 -7.42 -11.38 29.68
N ASP A 51 -7.21 -10.14 29.26
CA ASP A 51 -8.21 -9.26 28.64
C ASP A 51 -8.44 -9.60 27.15
N ARG A 52 -8.86 -10.84 26.90
CA ARG A 52 -9.02 -11.38 25.53
C ARG A 52 -10.08 -10.65 24.73
N ALA A 53 -11.15 -10.17 25.38
CA ALA A 53 -12.23 -9.44 24.70
C ALA A 53 -11.72 -8.11 24.10
N LEU A 54 -10.95 -7.33 24.86
CA LEU A 54 -10.32 -6.10 24.39
C LEU A 54 -9.29 -6.38 23.30
N ALA A 55 -8.49 -7.43 23.44
CA ALA A 55 -7.51 -7.81 22.43
C ALA A 55 -8.16 -8.15 21.08
N VAL A 56 -9.32 -8.82 21.07
CA VAL A 56 -10.07 -9.13 19.85
C VAL A 56 -10.66 -7.88 19.20
N ILE A 57 -11.20 -6.96 19.98
CA ILE A 57 -11.74 -5.69 19.45
C ILE A 57 -10.63 -4.87 18.80
N VAL A 58 -9.49 -4.71 19.48
CA VAL A 58 -8.33 -3.98 18.94
C VAL A 58 -7.79 -4.65 17.68
N ALA A 59 -7.72 -5.98 17.65
CA ALA A 59 -7.34 -6.72 16.44
C ALA A 59 -8.33 -6.47 15.29
N ALA A 60 -9.63 -6.57 15.54
CA ALA A 60 -10.66 -6.38 14.52
C ALA A 60 -10.63 -4.97 13.93
N VAL A 61 -10.49 -3.93 14.78
CA VAL A 61 -10.35 -2.54 14.33
C VAL A 61 -9.07 -2.36 13.50
N THR A 62 -7.96 -2.95 13.95
CA THR A 62 -6.68 -2.88 13.22
C THR A 62 -6.77 -3.55 11.85
N VAL A 63 -7.31 -4.77 11.79
CA VAL A 63 -7.51 -5.50 10.52
C VAL A 63 -8.43 -4.71 9.59
N THR A 64 -9.51 -4.14 10.11
CA THR A 64 -10.43 -3.30 9.32
C THR A 64 -9.73 -2.07 8.76
N ALA A 65 -8.93 -1.37 9.57
CA ALA A 65 -8.16 -0.21 9.12
C ALA A 65 -7.13 -0.58 8.03
N VAL A 66 -6.44 -1.73 8.19
CA VAL A 66 -5.50 -2.26 7.19
C VAL A 66 -6.22 -2.60 5.88
N ILE A 67 -7.39 -3.24 5.95
CA ILE A 67 -8.21 -3.56 4.77
C ILE A 67 -8.65 -2.28 4.07
N PHE A 68 -9.14 -1.27 4.80
CA PHE A 68 -9.55 0.01 4.23
C PHE A 68 -8.38 0.73 3.56
N LEU A 69 -7.23 0.80 4.22
CA LEU A 69 -6.05 1.43 3.63
C LEU A 69 -5.57 0.66 2.39
N GLY A 70 -5.56 -0.67 2.45
CA GLY A 70 -5.26 -1.52 1.29
C GLY A 70 -6.23 -1.29 0.14
N ALA A 71 -7.53 -1.19 0.41
CA ALA A 71 -8.56 -0.90 -0.58
C ALA A 71 -8.35 0.49 -1.21
N ILE A 72 -7.97 1.50 -0.44
CA ILE A 72 -7.62 2.84 -0.95
C ILE A 72 -6.40 2.73 -1.87
N LEU A 73 -5.33 2.04 -1.45
CA LEU A 73 -4.12 1.87 -2.28
C LEU A 73 -4.42 1.12 -3.58
N VAL A 74 -5.25 0.07 -3.53
CA VAL A 74 -5.70 -0.67 -4.72
C VAL A 74 -6.56 0.22 -5.61
N THR A 75 -7.48 0.99 -5.04
CA THR A 75 -8.33 1.93 -5.79
C THR A 75 -7.47 2.98 -6.48
N VAL A 76 -6.48 3.54 -5.79
CA VAL A 76 -5.49 4.47 -6.37
C VAL A 76 -4.70 3.78 -7.49
N ALA A 77 -4.31 2.52 -7.30
CA ALA A 77 -3.64 1.74 -8.35
C ALA A 77 -4.49 1.52 -9.59
N VAL A 78 -5.76 1.17 -9.42
CA VAL A 78 -6.68 0.93 -10.53
C VAL A 78 -7.09 2.22 -11.21
N THR A 79 -7.25 3.33 -10.48
CA THR A 79 -7.64 4.63 -11.04
C THR A 79 -6.47 5.37 -11.71
N LEU A 80 -5.24 5.13 -11.25
CA LEU A 80 -4.04 5.70 -11.86
C LEU A 80 -3.45 4.79 -12.96
N LEU A 81 -3.83 3.51 -13.03
CA LEU A 81 -3.42 2.61 -14.11
C LEU A 81 -3.77 3.16 -15.51
N PRO A 82 -5.00 3.67 -15.77
CA PRO A 82 -5.38 4.25 -17.06
C PRO A 82 -4.60 5.52 -17.40
N SER A 83 -4.26 6.35 -16.41
CA SER A 83 -3.47 7.56 -16.63
C SER A 83 -1.98 7.28 -16.83
N ALA A 84 -1.48 6.15 -16.35
CA ALA A 84 -0.15 5.63 -16.69
C ALA A 84 -0.12 4.85 -18.03
N ALA A 85 -1.22 4.19 -18.39
CA ALA A 85 -1.38 3.40 -19.62
C ALA A 85 -1.88 4.19 -20.83
N GLY A 86 -2.33 5.44 -20.64
CA GLY A 86 -2.91 6.31 -21.67
C GLY A 86 -1.89 7.05 -22.55
N ARG A 87 -1.10 6.31 -23.34
CA ARG A 87 -0.72 6.69 -24.71
C ARG A 87 -1.08 5.51 -25.60
N GLY A 88 -2.25 5.58 -26.25
CA GLY A 88 -2.73 4.50 -27.10
C GLY A 88 -4.20 4.68 -27.50
N GLY A 89 -4.50 5.78 -28.17
CA GLY A 89 -5.78 6.11 -28.79
C GLY A 89 -5.60 7.35 -29.65
#